data_AF-A0A3D0QEX0-F1
#
_entry.id   AF-A0A3D0QEX0-F1
#
_cell.length_a   1.000
_cell.length_b   1.000
_cell.length_c   1.000
_cell.angle_alpha   90.00
_cell.angle_beta   90.00
_cell.angle_gamma   90.00
#
_symmetry.space_group_name_H-M   'P 1'
#
loop_
_entity.id
_entity.type
_entity.pdbx_description
1 polymer ?
#
loop_
_entity_poly.entity_id
_entity_poly.type
_entity_poly.pdbx_seq_one_letter_code
_entity_poly.pdbx_strand_id
1 'polypeptide(L)' 'RVISARECQARRFGGQGGVYCNADMTSTEIKEYCRIDECGMELLKTAMNRLGLSARAYDRILKVSRTIADLEQSDRIQM' A
#
# COMPACT_ATOMS: atom_id res chain seq x y z
N ARG A 1 -9.52 10.96 -10.95
CA ARG A 1 -8.31 10.68 -10.14
C ARG A 1 -8.67 10.10 -8.76
N VAL A 2 -9.31 10.86 -7.85
CA VAL A 2 -9.68 10.32 -6.52
C VAL A 2 -10.82 9.29 -6.60
N ILE A 3 -11.88 9.59 -7.34
CA ILE A 3 -13.02 8.67 -7.53
C ILE A 3 -12.55 7.34 -8.14
N SER A 4 -11.74 7.41 -9.21
CA SER A 4 -11.16 6.22 -9.84
C SER A 4 -10.32 5.37 -8.88
N ALA A 5 -9.52 5.99 -8.00
CA ALA A 5 -8.80 5.25 -6.97
C ALA A 5 -9.74 4.57 -5.96
N ARG A 6 -10.83 5.25 -5.57
CA ARG A 6 -11.86 4.67 -4.70
C ARG A 6 -12.60 3.51 -5.36
N GLU A 7 -12.87 3.57 -6.66
CA GLU A 7 -13.45 2.46 -7.41
C GLU A 7 -12.50 1.25 -7.47
N CYS A 8 -11.19 1.47 -7.63
CA CYS A 8 -10.19 0.41 -7.53
C CYS A 8 -10.21 -0.25 -6.15
N GLN A 9 -10.26 0.54 -5.08
CA GLN A 9 -10.34 0.03 -3.70
C GLN A 9 -11.66 -0.71 -3.45
N ALA A 10 -12.79 -0.18 -3.89
CA ALA A 10 -14.09 -0.82 -3.75
C ALA A 10 -14.16 -2.16 -4.50
N ARG A 11 -13.52 -2.26 -5.69
CA ARG A 11 -13.39 -3.53 -6.40
C ARG A 11 -12.47 -4.51 -5.66
N ARG A 12 -11.34 -4.03 -5.13
CA ARG A 12 -10.37 -4.86 -4.40
C ARG A 12 -10.95 -5.46 -3.13
N PHE A 13 -11.69 -4.67 -2.35
CA PHE A 13 -12.25 -5.07 -1.07
C PHE A 13 -13.74 -5.42 -1.14
N GLY A 14 -14.33 -5.44 -2.34
CA GLY A 14 -15.74 -5.72 -2.54
C GLY A 14 -16.08 -7.14 -2.08
N GLY A 15 -16.71 -7.24 -0.90
CA GLY A 15 -17.03 -8.52 -0.25
C GLY A 15 -16.23 -8.82 1.02
N GLN A 16 -15.20 -8.02 1.33
CA GLN A 16 -14.47 -8.09 2.60
C GLN A 16 -15.11 -7.12 3.61
N GLY A 17 -15.85 -7.66 4.58
CA GLY A 17 -16.39 -6.87 5.67
C GLY A 17 -15.27 -6.28 6.53
N GLY A 18 -15.33 -4.98 6.81
CA GLY A 18 -14.39 -4.29 7.71
C GLY A 18 -13.19 -3.62 7.03
N VAL A 19 -13.02 -3.75 5.71
CA VAL A 19 -11.97 -3.05 4.96
C VAL A 19 -12.61 -2.30 3.81
N TYR A 20 -12.58 -0.97 3.87
CA TYR A 20 -13.24 -0.10 2.89
C TYR A 20 -12.25 0.69 2.05
N CYS A 21 -11.00 0.79 2.51
CA CYS A 21 -9.93 1.47 1.81
C CYS A 21 -8.55 0.93 2.18
N ASN A 22 -7.53 1.39 1.47
CA ASN A 22 -6.14 0.96 1.71
C ASN A 22 -5.68 1.26 3.15
N ALA A 23 -6.24 2.29 3.80
CA ALA A 23 -5.88 2.62 5.18
C ALA A 23 -6.35 1.55 6.18
N ASP A 24 -7.45 0.85 5.88
CA ASP A 24 -8.07 -0.14 6.76
C ASP A 24 -7.38 -1.52 6.68
N MET A 25 -6.50 -1.73 5.69
CA MET A 25 -5.83 -3.01 5.47
C MET A 25 -5.15 -3.54 6.74
N THR A 26 -5.33 -4.82 7.01
CA THR A 26 -4.57 -5.61 7.98
C THR A 26 -3.17 -5.94 7.46
N SER A 27 -2.27 -6.38 8.33
CA SER A 27 -0.91 -6.78 7.90
C SER A 27 -0.91 -7.93 6.89
N THR A 28 -1.95 -8.78 6.87
CA THR A 28 -2.10 -9.83 5.85
C THR A 28 -2.43 -9.22 4.49
N GLU A 29 -3.39 -8.30 4.44
CA GLU A 29 -3.80 -7.62 3.20
C GLU A 29 -2.70 -6.70 2.65
N ILE A 30 -1.88 -6.10 3.51
CA ILE A 30 -0.70 -5.34 3.08
C ILE A 30 0.25 -6.25 2.29
N LYS A 31 0.53 -7.46 2.78
CA LYS A 31 1.41 -8.41 2.08
C LYS A 31 0.82 -8.89 0.74
N GLU A 32 -0.51 -8.95 0.66
CA GLU A 32 -1.21 -9.36 -0.55
C GLU A 32 -1.22 -8.24 -1.61
N TYR A 33 -1.62 -7.04 -1.23
CA TYR A 33 -1.94 -5.95 -2.16
C TYR A 33 -0.87 -4.88 -2.30
N CYS A 34 0.10 -4.81 -1.37
CA CYS A 34 1.17 -3.81 -1.38
C CYS A 34 2.52 -4.44 -1.74
N ARG A 35 2.54 -5.31 -2.75
CA ARG A 35 3.80 -5.87 -3.26
C ARG A 35 4.61 -4.80 -3.99
N ILE A 36 5.87 -4.70 -3.62
CA ILE A 36 6.90 -3.90 -4.26
C ILE A 36 7.97 -4.83 -4.82
N ASP A 37 8.74 -4.35 -5.80
CA ASP A 37 9.88 -5.09 -6.32
C ASP A 37 11.07 -5.09 -5.32
N GLU A 38 12.10 -5.86 -5.66
CA GLU A 38 13.29 -6.00 -4.80
C GLU A 38 14.00 -4.66 -4.60
N CYS A 39 14.04 -3.82 -5.64
CA CYS A 39 14.64 -2.48 -5.58
C CYS A 39 13.91 -1.59 -4.56
N GLY A 40 12.58 -1.48 -4.67
CA GLY A 40 11.75 -0.73 -3.74
C GLY A 40 11.86 -1.27 -2.32
N MET A 41 11.95 -2.59 -2.15
CA MET A 41 12.13 -3.22 -0.85
C MET A 41 13.45 -2.82 -0.18
N GLU A 42 14.57 -2.84 -0.91
CA GLU A 42 15.87 -2.43 -0.38
C GLU A 42 15.94 -0.93 -0.07
N LEU A 43 15.32 -0.10 -0.92
CA LEU A 43 15.19 1.33 -0.67
C LEU A 43 14.42 1.59 0.63
N LEU A 44 13.26 0.93 0.79
CA LEU A 44 12.43 1.06 1.97
C LEU A 44 13.16 0.59 3.23
N LYS A 45 13.80 -0.60 3.22
CA LYS A 45 14.62 -1.08 4.34
C LYS A 45 15.72 -0.08 4.72
N THR A 46 16.41 0.47 3.74
CA THR A 46 17.46 1.46 3.97
C THR A 46 16.92 2.72 4.63
N ALA A 47 15.78 3.25 4.14
CA ALA A 47 15.12 4.40 4.73
C ALA A 47 14.64 4.13 6.16
N MET A 48 14.04 2.95 6.39
CA MET A 48 13.58 2.51 7.71
C MET A 48 14.73 2.52 8.74
N ASN A 49 15.88 1.95 8.38
CA ASN A 49 17.06 1.90 9.24
C ASN A 49 17.66 3.27 9.48
N ARG A 50 17.84 4.08 8.42
CA ARG A 50 18.47 5.41 8.52
C ARG A 50 17.64 6.40 9.32
N LEU A 51 16.31 6.30 9.24
CA LEU A 51 15.38 7.22 9.89
C LEU A 51 14.86 6.69 11.24
N GLY A 52 15.29 5.50 11.67
CA GLY A 52 14.85 4.88 12.93
C GLY A 52 13.35 4.60 12.97
N LEU A 53 12.74 4.26 11.83
CA LEU A 53 11.30 4.07 11.70
C LEU A 53 10.88 2.67 12.19
N SER A 54 9.66 2.57 12.72
CA SER A 54 9.13 1.31 13.27
C SER A 54 8.41 0.46 12.21
N ALA A 55 8.18 -0.83 12.49
CA ALA A 55 7.37 -1.69 11.62
C ALA A 55 5.97 -1.10 11.29
N ARG A 56 5.37 -0.33 12.21
CA ARG A 56 4.11 0.39 11.96
C ARG A 56 4.26 1.50 10.92
N ALA A 57 5.42 2.15 10.85
CA ALA A 57 5.72 3.12 9.79
C ALA A 57 5.89 2.44 8.44
N TYR A 58 6.56 1.27 8.39
CA TYR A 58 6.68 0.44 7.20
C TYR A 58 5.30 0.11 6.60
N ASP A 59 4.38 -0.41 7.43
CA ASP A 59 3.01 -0.72 7.00
C ASP A 59 2.27 0.51 6.46
N ARG A 60 2.43 1.67 7.11
CA ARG A 60 1.81 2.93 6.64
C ARG A 60 2.39 3.38 5.29
N ILE A 61 3.70 3.29 5.11
CA ILE A 61 4.34 3.66 3.84
C ILE A 61 3.79 2.80 2.70
N LEU A 62 3.66 1.49 2.92
CA LEU A 62 3.08 0.58 1.92
C LEU A 62 1.63 0.94 1.56
N LYS A 63 0.78 1.20 2.57
CA LYS A 63 -0.63 1.61 2.33
C LYS A 63 -0.74 2.93 1.56
N VAL A 64 0.13 3.90 1.86
CA VAL A 64 0.18 5.17 1.13
C VAL A 64 0.66 4.95 -0.30
N SER A 65 1.72 4.16 -0.49
CA SER A 65 2.27 3.84 -1.81
C SER A 65 1.24 3.12 -2.68
N ARG A 66 0.45 2.21 -2.11
CA ARG A 66 -0.70 1.58 -2.77
C ARG A 66 -1.76 2.58 -3.20
N THR A 67 -2.01 3.60 -2.38
CA THR A 67 -2.98 4.66 -2.70
C THR A 67 -2.47 5.55 -3.83
N ILE A 68 -1.17 5.85 -3.87
CA ILE A 68 -0.54 6.57 -4.98
C ILE A 68 -0.69 5.76 -6.28
N ALA A 69 -0.36 4.48 -6.25
CA ALA A 69 -0.53 3.60 -7.40
C ALA A 69 -2.00 3.53 -7.87
N ASP A 70 -2.98 3.49 -6.94
CA ASP A 70 -4.40 3.54 -7.30
C ASP A 70 -4.80 4.89 -7.95
N LEU A 71 -4.24 6.01 -7.49
CA LEU A 71 -4.46 7.34 -8.08
C LEU A 71 -3.86 7.46 -9.49
N GLU A 72 -2.83 6.67 -9.78
CA GLU A 72 -2.17 6.54 -11.08
C GLU A 72 -2.76 5.43 -11.96
N GLN A 73 -3.77 4.71 -11.45
CA GLN A 73 -4.36 3.54 -12.12
C GLN A 73 -3.33 2.45 -12.45
N SER A 74 -2.28 2.35 -11.64
CA SER A 74 -1.27 1.30 -11.74
C SER A 74 -1.64 0.14 -10.83
N ASP A 75 -1.59 -1.09 -11.33
CA ASP A 75 -1.78 -2.28 -10.51
C ASP A 75 -0.60 -2.57 -9.57
N ARG A 76 0.57 -2.00 -9.85
CA ARG A 76 1.81 -2.22 -9.06
C ARG A 76 2.26 -0.94 -8.37
N ILE A 77 2.81 -1.09 -7.18
CA ILE A 77 3.53 0.00 -6.53
C ILE A 77 4.89 0.14 -7.20
N GLN A 78 5.22 1.35 -7.63
CA GLN A 78 6.55 1.72 -8.12
C GLN A 78 7.18 2.63 -7.07
N MET A 79 8.39 2.28 -6.60
CA MET A 79 9.15 3.04 -5.61
C MET A 79 10.44 3.58 -6.22
#